data_AF-A0A6A6RR47-F1
#
_entry.id   AF-A0A6A6RR47-F1
#
_cell.length_a   1.000
_cell.length_b   1.000
_cell.length_c   1.000
_cell.angle_alpha   90.00
_cell.angle_beta   90.00
_cell.angle_gamma   90.00
#
_symmetry.space_group_name_H-M   'P 1'
#
loop_
_entity.id
_entity.type
_entity.pdbx_description
1 polymer ?
#
loop_
_entity_poly.entity_id
_entity_poly.type
_entity_poly.pdbx_seq_one_letter_code
_entity_poly.pdbx_strand_id
1 'polypeptide(L)'
;MSYDKKAVHFGGGNIGRGFVAEFLHNSGYEVVFVDVMDSIIESLQKTPSYTVTEIGKDGEHTFTIDHYRALNSKVDMDKVIHEIATADVVTCAVGPNILKFVAEPVAKAIEARKSDKPLAVIACENAINATTTWKGFIEAKLSPDTLKNIDKLARYANSAIDRIVPQQDPDAGLNVKIEKFHEWCVEQKPFENGGNKPDIKGIHYVDDLEPYIERKLFTVNTSHATAAYYGYNRKIPYIHEVLANKELAEIVRNAVKETASLIVKKHGISVQEQDTYVETIIARISNPTLKDNVERVGRAPLRKLSRKERFIGPAAQLAERGEKVDALLGAVEMALRFQNVKDDAESEELAKILKEKSAEDATTELTGLDKSHPLYDQIVPIVKKVQTS
;
A
#
# COMPACT_ATOMS: atom_id res chain seq x y z
N MET A 1 -23.93 5.78 22.57
CA MET A 1 -23.46 4.43 23.00
C MET A 1 -22.17 4.64 23.77
N SER A 2 -21.94 3.98 24.91
CA SER A 2 -20.56 3.84 25.39
C SER A 2 -19.92 2.75 24.55
N TYR A 3 -18.83 3.07 23.86
CA TYR A 3 -18.07 2.07 23.14
C TYR A 3 -17.23 1.28 24.15
N ASP A 4 -17.34 -0.04 24.13
CA ASP A 4 -16.53 -0.91 24.99
C ASP A 4 -15.09 -1.09 24.45
N LYS A 5 -14.86 -0.70 23.19
CA LYS A 5 -13.56 -0.80 22.50
C LYS A 5 -13.09 0.58 22.03
N LYS A 6 -11.78 0.85 22.14
CA LYS A 6 -11.18 2.12 21.68
C LYS A 6 -10.02 1.87 20.72
N ALA A 7 -10.03 2.57 19.59
CA ALA A 7 -8.97 2.58 18.61
C ALA A 7 -8.41 3.98 18.40
N VAL A 8 -7.08 4.11 18.40
CA VAL A 8 -6.42 5.35 17.98
C VAL A 8 -5.87 5.16 16.57
N HIS A 9 -6.18 6.07 15.66
CA HIS A 9 -5.72 6.02 14.27
C HIS A 9 -4.92 7.28 13.92
N PHE A 10 -3.63 7.12 13.64
CA PHE A 10 -2.80 8.20 13.10
C PHE A 10 -3.01 8.35 11.59
N GLY A 11 -3.35 9.55 11.14
CA GLY A 11 -3.56 9.89 9.73
C GLY A 11 -5.04 10.06 9.39
N GLY A 12 -5.55 11.28 9.43
CA GLY A 12 -6.94 11.62 9.10
C GLY A 12 -7.19 11.75 7.59
N GLY A 13 -6.30 11.25 6.74
CA GLY A 13 -6.40 11.30 5.27
C GLY A 13 -7.38 10.28 4.67
N ASN A 14 -7.40 10.17 3.34
CA ASN A 14 -8.40 9.35 2.65
C ASN A 14 -8.30 7.84 2.97
N ILE A 15 -7.09 7.28 3.13
CA ILE A 15 -6.92 5.87 3.55
C ILE A 15 -7.37 5.68 4.99
N GLY A 16 -7.04 6.63 5.88
CA GLY A 16 -7.50 6.57 7.27
C GLY A 16 -9.02 6.58 7.36
N ARG A 17 -9.68 7.53 6.68
CA ARG A 17 -11.14 7.68 6.70
C ARG A 17 -11.90 6.60 5.92
N GLY A 18 -11.45 6.26 4.71
CA GLY A 18 -12.14 5.37 3.78
C GLY A 18 -11.69 3.91 3.81
N PHE A 19 -10.84 3.53 4.76
CA PHE A 19 -10.42 2.13 4.88
C PHE A 19 -10.24 1.72 6.34
N VAL A 20 -9.24 2.27 7.03
CA VAL A 20 -8.90 1.79 8.37
C VAL A 20 -10.00 2.13 9.38
N ALA A 21 -10.44 3.39 9.41
CA ALA A 21 -11.47 3.85 10.33
C ALA A 21 -12.83 3.21 10.05
N GLU A 22 -13.16 2.92 8.78
CA GLU A 22 -14.37 2.18 8.43
C GLU A 22 -14.44 0.83 9.14
N PHE A 23 -13.38 0.03 9.03
CA PHE A 23 -13.38 -1.30 9.62
C PHE A 23 -13.27 -1.27 11.15
N LEU A 24 -12.55 -0.30 11.72
CA LEU A 24 -12.56 -0.06 13.17
C LEU A 24 -13.98 0.30 13.66
N HIS A 25 -14.62 1.28 13.02
CA HIS A 25 -15.98 1.73 13.34
C HIS A 25 -16.99 0.58 13.22
N ASN A 26 -16.98 -0.15 12.11
CA ASN A 26 -17.89 -1.28 11.85
C ASN A 26 -17.69 -2.46 12.82
N SER A 27 -16.56 -2.47 13.52
CA SER A 27 -16.19 -3.44 14.56
C SER A 27 -16.53 -2.98 15.99
N GLY A 28 -17.19 -1.82 16.12
CA GLY A 28 -17.67 -1.28 17.39
C GLY A 28 -16.61 -0.52 18.18
N TYR A 29 -15.53 -0.07 17.55
CA TYR A 29 -14.55 0.80 18.20
C TYR A 29 -14.99 2.26 18.18
N GLU A 30 -14.82 2.97 19.30
CA GLU A 30 -14.67 4.42 19.24
C GLU A 30 -13.34 4.72 18.53
N VAL A 31 -13.41 5.45 17.40
CA VAL A 31 -12.22 5.85 16.64
C VAL A 31 -11.77 7.22 17.09
N VAL A 32 -10.52 7.33 17.56
CA VAL A 32 -9.85 8.60 17.84
C VAL A 32 -8.81 8.86 16.75
N PHE A 33 -9.14 9.76 15.83
CA PHE A 33 -8.19 10.23 14.83
C PHE A 33 -7.11 11.11 15.46
N VAL A 34 -5.88 10.94 15.01
CA VAL A 34 -4.73 11.77 15.39
C VAL A 34 -4.00 12.22 14.14
N ASP A 35 -3.78 13.51 14.00
CA ASP A 35 -3.06 14.11 12.88
C ASP A 35 -2.35 15.39 13.34
N VAL A 36 -1.54 15.96 12.47
CA VAL A 36 -0.84 17.23 12.67
C VAL A 36 -1.37 18.34 11.77
N MET A 37 -2.24 18.01 10.81
CA MET A 37 -2.85 18.98 9.90
C MET A 37 -4.10 19.60 10.55
N ASP A 38 -3.99 20.88 10.90
CA ASP A 38 -5.05 21.65 11.56
C ASP A 38 -6.36 21.59 10.75
N SER A 39 -6.28 21.73 9.43
CA SER A 39 -7.46 21.67 8.54
C SER A 39 -8.22 20.35 8.62
N ILE A 40 -7.53 19.21 8.73
CA ILE A 40 -8.16 17.89 8.86
C ILE A 40 -8.77 17.72 10.25
N ILE A 41 -8.02 18.06 11.31
CA ILE A 41 -8.50 17.91 12.68
C ILE A 41 -9.70 18.82 12.94
N GLU A 42 -9.64 20.09 12.52
CA GLU A 42 -10.76 21.01 12.65
C GLU A 42 -11.99 20.53 11.89
N SER A 43 -11.81 20.01 10.68
CA SER A 43 -12.93 19.46 9.89
C SER A 43 -13.57 18.27 10.61
N LEU A 44 -12.77 17.34 11.13
CA LEU A 44 -13.25 16.19 11.89
C LEU A 44 -13.96 16.63 13.19
N GLN A 45 -13.44 17.62 13.91
CA GLN A 45 -14.06 18.11 15.15
C GLN A 45 -15.38 18.88 14.90
N LYS A 46 -15.48 19.61 13.79
CA LYS A 46 -16.68 20.40 13.42
C LYS A 46 -17.77 19.55 12.77
N THR A 47 -17.44 18.35 12.29
CA THR A 47 -18.38 17.48 11.58
C THR A 47 -18.63 16.22 12.41
N PRO A 48 -19.87 15.94 12.85
CA PRO A 48 -20.15 14.78 13.71
C PRO A 48 -20.03 13.43 12.99
N SER A 49 -20.05 13.43 11.66
CA SER A 49 -20.01 12.25 10.81
C SER A 49 -19.58 12.59 9.39
N TYR A 50 -19.00 11.64 8.65
CA TYR A 50 -18.75 11.77 7.20
C TYR A 50 -19.29 10.56 6.43
N THR A 51 -19.48 10.74 5.13
CA THR A 51 -19.96 9.69 4.22
C THR A 51 -18.81 9.02 3.51
N VAL A 52 -18.86 7.70 3.46
CA VAL A 52 -18.01 6.89 2.61
C VAL A 52 -18.87 6.36 1.47
N THR A 53 -18.41 6.55 0.24
CA THR A 53 -19.08 6.09 -0.99
C THR A 53 -18.25 4.98 -1.63
N GLU A 54 -18.74 3.76 -1.55
CA GLU A 54 -18.19 2.61 -2.27
C GLU A 54 -18.66 2.63 -3.72
N ILE A 55 -17.71 2.53 -4.63
CA ILE A 55 -17.93 2.49 -6.06
C ILE A 55 -17.72 1.05 -6.55
N GLY A 56 -18.78 0.45 -7.09
CA GLY A 56 -18.78 -0.88 -7.68
C GLY A 56 -19.39 -0.91 -9.09
N LYS A 57 -19.36 -2.09 -9.71
CA LYS A 57 -20.05 -2.33 -11.00
C LYS A 57 -21.57 -2.27 -10.87
N ASP A 58 -22.06 -2.53 -9.66
CA ASP A 58 -23.46 -2.50 -9.23
C ASP A 58 -23.96 -1.09 -8.86
N GLY A 59 -23.09 -0.08 -8.96
CA GLY A 59 -23.42 1.32 -8.65
C GLY A 59 -22.65 1.85 -7.44
N GLU A 60 -23.16 2.94 -6.86
CA GLU A 60 -22.62 3.53 -5.65
C GLU A 60 -23.40 3.06 -4.42
N HIS A 61 -22.68 2.66 -3.38
CA HIS A 61 -23.24 2.35 -2.07
C HIS A 61 -22.63 3.29 -1.04
N THR A 62 -23.44 3.86 -0.16
CA THR A 62 -22.97 4.82 0.85
C THR A 62 -23.22 4.32 2.26
N PHE A 63 -22.29 4.64 3.15
CA PHE A 63 -22.46 4.46 4.59
C PHE A 63 -21.81 5.62 5.34
N THR A 64 -22.20 5.75 6.61
CA THR A 64 -21.77 6.84 7.47
C THR A 64 -20.76 6.34 8.49
N ILE A 65 -19.69 7.12 8.68
CA ILE A 65 -18.78 6.99 9.82
C ILE A 65 -19.07 8.15 10.76
N ASP A 66 -19.48 7.84 11.97
CA ASP A 66 -19.83 8.80 13.00
C ASP A 66 -19.16 8.45 14.34
N HIS A 67 -19.50 9.20 15.40
CA HIS A 67 -19.04 8.96 16.77
C HIS A 67 -17.52 8.81 16.94
N TYR A 68 -16.74 9.41 16.06
CA TYR A 68 -15.29 9.51 16.21
C TYR A 68 -14.92 10.78 16.98
N ARG A 69 -13.69 10.81 17.48
CA ARG A 69 -13.04 12.03 17.98
C ARG A 69 -11.79 12.32 17.17
N ALA A 70 -11.29 13.54 17.25
CA ALA A 70 -10.04 13.92 16.59
C ALA A 70 -9.19 14.80 17.50
N LEU A 71 -7.89 14.51 17.56
CA LEU A 71 -6.90 15.22 18.35
C LEU A 71 -5.72 15.63 17.48
N ASN A 72 -5.17 16.81 17.74
CA ASN A 72 -3.98 17.28 17.04
C ASN A 72 -2.72 17.00 17.85
N SER A 73 -1.84 16.12 17.38
CA SER A 73 -0.67 15.72 18.17
C SER A 73 0.38 16.82 18.34
N LYS A 74 0.26 17.96 17.66
CA LYS A 74 1.12 19.14 17.91
C LYS A 74 0.76 19.88 19.20
N VAL A 75 -0.52 19.89 19.57
CA VAL A 75 -1.05 20.74 20.67
C VAL A 75 -1.71 19.94 21.78
N ASP A 76 -2.19 18.73 21.50
CA ASP A 76 -2.91 17.85 22.44
C ASP A 76 -2.09 16.59 22.79
N MET A 77 -0.75 16.67 22.81
CA MET A 77 0.12 15.49 22.99
C MET A 77 -0.23 14.65 24.23
N ASP A 78 -0.47 15.28 25.38
CA ASP A 78 -0.81 14.55 26.62
C ASP A 78 -2.15 13.82 26.49
N LYS A 79 -3.12 14.40 25.79
CA LYS A 79 -4.40 13.74 25.51
C LYS A 79 -4.21 12.57 24.55
N VAL A 80 -3.42 12.75 23.49
CA VAL A 80 -3.08 11.66 22.55
C VAL A 80 -2.44 10.48 23.28
N ILE A 81 -1.45 10.75 24.15
CA ILE A 81 -0.80 9.72 24.97
C ILE A 81 -1.84 9.00 25.85
N HIS A 82 -2.73 9.75 26.50
CA HIS A 82 -3.79 9.17 27.34
C HIS A 82 -4.75 8.28 26.55
N GLU A 83 -5.19 8.72 25.36
CA GLU A 83 -6.09 7.94 24.51
C GLU A 83 -5.43 6.63 24.06
N ILE A 84 -4.15 6.66 23.68
CA ILE A 84 -3.40 5.45 23.29
C ILE A 84 -3.19 4.52 24.49
N ALA A 85 -2.86 5.06 25.66
CA ALA A 85 -2.59 4.27 26.87
C ALA A 85 -3.82 3.47 27.32
N THR A 86 -5.02 3.93 26.96
CA THR A 86 -6.30 3.28 27.26
C THR A 86 -6.93 2.56 26.06
N ALA A 87 -6.31 2.61 24.89
CA ALA A 87 -6.80 1.96 23.68
C ALA A 87 -6.51 0.44 23.66
N ASP A 88 -7.31 -0.29 22.90
CA ASP A 88 -7.09 -1.68 22.55
C ASP A 88 -6.11 -1.81 21.37
N VAL A 89 -6.22 -0.89 20.41
CA VAL A 89 -5.45 -0.90 19.16
C VAL A 89 -5.02 0.52 18.77
N VAL A 90 -3.79 0.63 18.28
CA VAL A 90 -3.28 1.82 17.61
C VAL A 90 -2.87 1.45 16.19
N THR A 91 -3.36 2.24 15.23
CA THR A 91 -3.08 2.06 13.80
C THR A 91 -2.53 3.34 13.19
N CYS A 92 -1.90 3.25 12.01
CA CYS A 92 -1.51 4.43 11.25
C CYS A 92 -1.62 4.23 9.73
N ALA A 93 -1.91 5.31 9.02
CA ALA A 93 -1.81 5.42 7.57
C ALA A 93 -1.28 6.82 7.20
N VAL A 94 -0.01 7.05 7.55
CA VAL A 94 0.66 8.37 7.49
C VAL A 94 1.79 8.44 6.47
N GLY A 95 2.18 7.30 5.89
CA GLY A 95 3.34 7.16 5.02
C GLY A 95 4.57 6.68 5.80
N PRO A 96 5.40 5.79 5.23
CA PRO A 96 6.52 5.14 5.93
C PRO A 96 7.56 6.13 6.48
N ASN A 97 7.78 7.26 5.80
CA ASN A 97 8.70 8.30 6.24
C ASN A 97 8.21 9.08 7.47
N ILE A 98 6.91 9.00 7.78
CA ILE A 98 6.26 9.70 8.88
C ILE A 98 6.22 8.84 10.16
N LEU A 99 6.38 7.51 10.06
CA LEU A 99 6.34 6.58 11.19
C LEU A 99 7.21 7.00 12.39
N LYS A 100 8.40 7.54 12.13
CA LYS A 100 9.32 8.04 13.17
C LYS A 100 8.74 9.18 14.02
N PHE A 101 7.87 10.01 13.45
CA PHE A 101 7.28 11.16 14.13
C PHE A 101 6.07 10.78 14.98
N VAL A 102 5.34 9.71 14.60
CA VAL A 102 4.21 9.19 15.38
C VAL A 102 4.62 8.14 16.43
N ALA A 103 5.90 7.78 16.49
CA ALA A 103 6.42 6.80 17.46
C ALA A 103 6.46 7.31 18.92
N GLU A 104 6.73 8.60 19.13
CA GLU A 104 6.86 9.17 20.47
C GLU A 104 5.59 9.09 21.32
N PRO A 105 4.40 9.52 20.85
CA PRO A 105 3.18 9.37 21.64
C PRO A 105 2.87 7.90 21.98
N VAL A 106 3.15 6.96 21.06
CA VAL A 106 2.94 5.52 21.30
C VAL A 106 3.89 5.01 22.37
N ALA A 107 5.17 5.37 22.31
CA ALA A 107 6.16 4.97 23.32
C ALA A 107 5.76 5.45 24.72
N LYS A 108 5.43 6.75 24.86
CA LYS A 108 4.97 7.33 26.13
C LYS A 108 3.68 6.68 26.65
N ALA A 109 2.78 6.31 25.74
CA ALA A 109 1.53 5.63 26.09
C ALA A 109 1.76 4.19 26.56
N ILE A 110 2.72 3.47 25.97
CA ILE A 110 3.14 2.14 26.43
C ILE A 110 3.72 2.22 27.85
N GLU A 111 4.54 3.23 28.15
CA GLU A 111 5.08 3.43 29.50
C GLU A 111 3.99 3.80 30.52
N ALA A 112 2.99 4.59 30.11
CA ALA A 112 1.89 4.99 30.96
C ALA A 112 0.77 3.93 31.09
N ARG A 113 0.87 2.81 30.37
CA ARG A 113 -0.19 1.80 30.28
C ARG A 113 -0.38 1.08 31.60
N LYS A 114 -1.64 1.04 32.06
CA LYS A 114 -2.06 0.33 33.28
C LYS A 114 -2.93 -0.91 33.01
N SER A 115 -3.38 -1.08 31.77
CA SER A 115 -4.17 -2.24 31.34
C SER A 115 -3.32 -3.51 31.40
N ASP A 116 -3.96 -4.62 31.79
CA ASP A 116 -3.38 -5.96 31.75
C ASP A 116 -3.37 -6.57 30.33
N LYS A 117 -4.11 -5.96 29.40
CA LYS A 117 -4.11 -6.32 27.98
C LYS A 117 -3.07 -5.51 27.22
N PRO A 118 -2.19 -6.14 26.43
CA PRO A 118 -1.24 -5.41 25.59
C PRO A 118 -1.96 -4.59 24.51
N LEU A 119 -1.39 -3.43 24.18
CA LEU A 119 -1.81 -2.59 23.06
C LEU A 119 -1.46 -3.28 21.73
N ALA A 120 -2.42 -3.47 20.83
CA ALA A 120 -2.14 -3.90 19.47
C ALA A 120 -1.62 -2.72 18.63
N VAL A 121 -0.44 -2.85 18.02
CA VAL A 121 0.19 -1.82 17.18
C VAL A 121 0.27 -2.35 15.75
N ILE A 122 -0.41 -1.68 14.81
CA ILE A 122 -0.51 -2.12 13.40
C ILE A 122 -0.36 -0.93 12.44
N ALA A 123 0.77 -0.84 11.74
CA ALA A 123 0.95 0.14 10.68
C ALA A 123 0.27 -0.34 9.39
N CYS A 124 -0.64 0.47 8.85
CA CYS A 124 -1.41 0.21 7.64
C CYS A 124 -0.82 1.05 6.49
N GLU A 125 0.40 0.71 6.08
CA GLU A 125 1.19 1.48 5.12
C GLU A 125 1.40 0.71 3.82
N ASN A 126 1.62 1.43 2.72
CA ASN A 126 2.10 0.84 1.47
C ASN A 126 3.62 0.59 1.53
N ALA A 127 4.05 -0.17 2.54
CA ALA A 127 5.44 -0.55 2.78
C ALA A 127 5.53 -1.92 3.45
N ILE A 128 6.49 -2.74 3.02
CA ILE A 128 6.75 -4.05 3.62
C ILE A 128 7.31 -3.84 5.02
N ASN A 129 6.82 -4.62 5.99
CA ASN A 129 7.28 -4.59 7.38
C ASN A 129 7.20 -3.20 8.04
N ALA A 130 6.16 -2.43 7.70
CA ALA A 130 5.93 -1.10 8.24
C ALA A 130 5.79 -1.10 9.77
N THR A 131 5.09 -2.08 10.34
CA THR A 131 4.95 -2.18 11.81
C THR A 131 6.29 -2.53 12.46
N THR A 132 7.10 -3.41 11.87
CA THR A 132 8.47 -3.69 12.36
C THR A 132 9.33 -2.43 12.34
N THR A 133 9.22 -1.62 11.29
CA THR A 133 9.94 -0.34 11.20
C THR A 133 9.47 0.63 12.28
N TRP A 134 8.15 0.73 12.48
CA TRP A 134 7.57 1.58 13.51
C TRP A 134 7.93 1.12 14.92
N LYS A 135 7.91 -0.19 15.17
CA LYS A 135 8.39 -0.83 16.40
C LYS A 135 9.81 -0.37 16.73
N GLY A 136 10.73 -0.38 15.76
CA GLY A 136 12.09 0.12 15.98
C GLY A 136 12.14 1.58 16.46
N PHE A 137 11.32 2.46 15.88
CA PHE A 137 11.23 3.86 16.32
C PHE A 137 10.56 4.03 17.70
N ILE A 138 9.57 3.19 18.02
CA ILE A 138 8.87 3.19 19.31
C ILE A 138 9.80 2.69 20.41
N GLU A 139 10.42 1.53 20.23
CA GLU A 139 11.28 0.88 21.24
C GLU A 139 12.54 1.68 21.51
N ALA A 140 13.08 2.41 20.53
CA ALA A 140 14.19 3.34 20.73
C ALA A 140 13.88 4.51 21.68
N LYS A 141 12.60 4.70 22.03
CA LYS A 141 12.12 5.75 22.95
C LYS A 141 11.63 5.19 24.29
N LEU A 142 11.69 3.87 24.51
CA LEU A 142 11.24 3.22 25.74
C LEU A 142 12.39 3.07 26.75
N SER A 143 12.06 3.10 28.04
CA SER A 143 13.02 2.75 29.08
C SER A 143 13.45 1.27 29.00
N PRO A 144 14.68 0.93 29.46
CA PRO A 144 15.14 -0.46 29.51
C PRO A 144 14.24 -1.40 30.33
N ASP A 145 13.57 -0.88 31.37
CA ASP A 145 12.69 -1.69 32.21
C ASP A 145 11.33 -1.97 31.54
N THR A 146 10.83 -1.02 30.75
CA THR A 146 9.67 -1.22 29.88
C THR A 146 9.96 -2.29 28.83
N LEU A 147 11.14 -2.23 28.19
CA LEU A 147 11.54 -3.18 27.15
C LEU A 147 11.60 -4.63 27.65
N LYS A 148 12.04 -4.86 28.90
CA LYS A 148 12.05 -6.21 29.51
C LYS A 148 10.66 -6.84 29.60
N ASN A 149 9.60 -6.03 29.61
CA ASN A 149 8.21 -6.48 29.76
C ASN A 149 7.35 -6.10 28.55
N ILE A 150 7.95 -5.77 27.41
CA ILE A 150 7.24 -5.16 26.27
C ILE A 150 6.05 -6.01 25.80
N ASP A 151 6.20 -7.34 25.80
CA ASP A 151 5.17 -8.29 25.38
C ASP A 151 3.88 -8.25 26.22
N LYS A 152 3.96 -7.76 27.47
CA LYS A 152 2.78 -7.54 28.31
C LYS A 152 2.10 -6.19 28.04
N LEU A 153 2.82 -5.25 27.44
CA LEU A 153 2.37 -3.87 27.26
C LEU A 153 1.94 -3.58 25.82
N ALA A 154 2.60 -4.18 24.83
CA ALA A 154 2.32 -3.97 23.41
C ALA A 154 2.64 -5.21 22.56
N ARG A 155 1.83 -5.44 21.52
CA ARG A 155 2.06 -6.44 20.47
C ARG A 155 2.11 -5.75 19.11
N TYR A 156 3.13 -6.05 18.34
CA TYR A 156 3.38 -5.44 17.03
C TYR A 156 3.10 -6.46 15.94
N ALA A 157 2.15 -6.18 15.05
CA ALA A 157 1.84 -7.04 13.91
C ALA A 157 1.95 -6.27 12.60
N ASN A 158 2.73 -6.80 11.65
CA ASN A 158 2.74 -6.22 10.32
C ASN A 158 1.40 -6.44 9.63
N SER A 159 1.14 -5.59 8.64
CA SER A 159 -0.03 -5.72 7.79
C SER A 159 0.33 -5.59 6.32
N ALA A 160 -0.51 -6.16 5.47
CA ALA A 160 -0.58 -5.87 4.04
C ALA A 160 -1.97 -5.33 3.75
N ILE A 161 -2.03 -4.13 3.17
CA ILE A 161 -3.30 -3.46 2.85
C ILE A 161 -3.43 -3.23 1.34
N ASP A 162 -4.64 -3.40 0.82
CA ASP A 162 -4.99 -3.08 -0.56
C ASP A 162 -6.41 -2.52 -0.65
N ARG A 163 -6.50 -1.26 -1.05
CA ARG A 163 -7.75 -0.60 -1.46
C ARG A 163 -7.40 0.60 -2.33
N ILE A 164 -8.03 0.69 -3.49
CA ILE A 164 -7.93 1.84 -4.38
C ILE A 164 -8.86 2.91 -3.83
N VAL A 165 -8.24 4.02 -3.45
CA VAL A 165 -8.95 5.26 -3.10
C VAL A 165 -8.64 6.26 -4.21
N PRO A 166 -9.59 6.52 -5.14
CA PRO A 166 -9.37 7.41 -6.27
C PRO A 166 -9.11 8.85 -5.82
N GLN A 167 -8.84 9.72 -6.79
CA GLN A 167 -8.88 11.16 -6.53
C GLN A 167 -10.29 11.55 -6.08
N GLN A 168 -10.34 12.34 -5.00
CA GLN A 168 -11.58 12.83 -4.43
C GLN A 168 -12.01 14.11 -5.15
N ASP A 169 -13.33 14.36 -5.16
CA ASP A 169 -13.85 15.61 -5.70
C ASP A 169 -13.31 16.81 -4.89
N PRO A 170 -12.98 17.96 -5.52
CA PRO A 170 -12.38 19.11 -4.83
C PRO A 170 -13.19 19.63 -3.63
N ASP A 171 -14.50 19.43 -3.65
CA ASP A 171 -15.48 19.87 -2.65
C ASP A 171 -15.99 18.72 -1.75
N ALA A 172 -15.39 17.52 -1.82
CA ALA A 172 -15.82 16.36 -1.03
C ALA A 172 -15.71 16.56 0.50
N GLY A 173 -14.91 17.53 0.96
CA GLY A 173 -14.67 17.76 2.38
C GLY A 173 -14.06 16.52 3.04
N LEU A 174 -14.73 15.98 4.07
CA LEU A 174 -14.33 14.73 4.72
C LEU A 174 -14.83 13.47 4.01
N ASN A 175 -15.85 13.60 3.15
CA ASN A 175 -16.40 12.45 2.46
C ASN A 175 -15.32 11.78 1.60
N VAL A 176 -15.44 10.47 1.42
CA VAL A 176 -14.43 9.71 0.68
C VAL A 176 -15.09 8.66 -0.21
N LYS A 177 -14.76 8.72 -1.50
CA LYS A 177 -15.05 7.73 -2.51
C LYS A 177 -13.96 6.67 -2.51
N ILE A 178 -14.35 5.40 -2.51
CA ILE A 178 -13.45 4.25 -2.45
C ILE A 178 -13.96 3.15 -3.38
N GLU A 179 -13.10 2.21 -3.76
CA GLU A 179 -13.59 0.99 -4.39
C GLU A 179 -14.21 0.02 -3.36
N LYS A 180 -15.12 -0.84 -3.84
CA LYS A 180 -15.74 -1.92 -3.05
C LYS A 180 -14.75 -2.99 -2.57
N PHE A 181 -13.73 -3.31 -3.38
CA PHE A 181 -12.74 -4.30 -3.00
C PHE A 181 -11.85 -3.77 -1.86
N HIS A 182 -11.52 -4.63 -0.91
CA HIS A 182 -10.45 -4.38 0.06
C HIS A 182 -9.74 -5.69 0.39
N GLU A 183 -8.49 -5.58 0.81
CA GLU A 183 -7.77 -6.66 1.48
C GLU A 183 -6.97 -6.05 2.64
N TRP A 184 -7.16 -6.55 3.85
CA TRP A 184 -6.40 -6.14 5.02
C TRP A 184 -5.90 -7.39 5.74
N CYS A 185 -4.68 -7.81 5.42
CA CYS A 185 -4.05 -8.96 6.08
C CYS A 185 -3.18 -8.50 7.24
N VAL A 186 -3.24 -9.20 8.38
CA VAL A 186 -2.41 -8.91 9.56
C VAL A 186 -1.79 -10.19 10.10
N GLU A 187 -0.53 -10.14 10.50
CA GLU A 187 0.15 -11.29 11.11
C GLU A 187 -0.57 -11.72 12.40
N GLN A 188 -0.89 -13.00 12.53
CA GLN A 188 -1.58 -13.52 13.71
C GLN A 188 -0.64 -13.86 14.87
N LYS A 189 0.58 -14.32 14.57
CA LYS A 189 1.57 -14.80 15.55
C LYS A 189 1.82 -13.82 16.70
N PRO A 190 1.94 -12.49 16.49
CA PRO A 190 2.14 -11.54 17.57
C PRO A 190 1.01 -11.50 18.61
N PHE A 191 -0.19 -11.98 18.26
CA PHE A 191 -1.36 -11.97 19.12
C PHE A 191 -1.64 -13.31 19.82
N GLU A 192 -0.86 -14.35 19.51
CA GLU A 192 -0.94 -15.63 20.19
C GLU A 192 -0.45 -15.51 21.65
N ASN A 193 -0.68 -16.55 22.45
CA ASN A 193 -0.16 -16.64 23.83
C ASN A 193 -0.53 -15.43 24.73
N GLY A 194 -1.78 -14.96 24.66
CA GLY A 194 -2.29 -13.85 25.46
C GLY A 194 -2.04 -12.46 24.87
N GLY A 195 -1.67 -12.36 23.59
CA GLY A 195 -1.40 -11.10 22.90
C GLY A 195 -2.63 -10.23 22.57
N ASN A 196 -3.84 -10.61 22.99
CA ASN A 196 -5.08 -9.86 22.81
C ASN A 196 -5.34 -9.45 21.35
N LYS A 197 -5.60 -10.45 20.49
CA LYS A 197 -5.92 -10.23 19.07
C LYS A 197 -7.14 -9.30 18.93
N PRO A 198 -7.01 -8.13 18.28
CA PRO A 198 -8.15 -7.24 18.10
C PRO A 198 -9.20 -7.89 17.19
N ASP A 199 -10.46 -7.72 17.53
CA ASP A 199 -11.59 -8.24 16.74
C ASP A 199 -12.09 -7.13 15.81
N ILE A 200 -11.39 -6.97 14.69
CA ILE A 200 -11.69 -5.99 13.64
C ILE A 200 -12.21 -6.73 12.41
N LYS A 201 -13.49 -6.54 12.11
CA LYS A 201 -14.14 -6.97 10.87
C LYS A 201 -13.38 -6.38 9.68
N GLY A 202 -13.10 -7.20 8.68
CA GLY A 202 -12.30 -6.81 7.51
C GLY A 202 -10.83 -7.23 7.58
N ILE A 203 -10.30 -7.56 8.77
CA ILE A 203 -8.95 -8.13 8.88
C ILE A 203 -8.97 -9.63 8.60
N HIS A 204 -8.12 -10.06 7.67
CA HIS A 204 -7.72 -11.45 7.51
C HIS A 204 -6.44 -11.69 8.32
N TYR A 205 -6.55 -12.42 9.43
CA TYR A 205 -5.40 -12.82 10.22
C TYR A 205 -4.68 -14.01 9.59
N VAL A 206 -3.37 -13.86 9.31
CA VAL A 206 -2.59 -14.84 8.54
C VAL A 206 -1.29 -15.21 9.26
N ASP A 207 -0.79 -16.41 8.96
CA ASP A 207 0.50 -16.90 9.50
C ASP A 207 1.73 -16.24 8.85
N ASP A 208 1.57 -15.84 7.60
CA ASP A 208 2.61 -15.25 6.78
C ASP A 208 2.00 -14.23 5.81
N LEU A 209 2.60 -13.04 5.76
CA LEU A 209 2.19 -11.96 4.86
C LEU A 209 2.87 -12.05 3.50
N GLU A 210 4.00 -12.76 3.36
CA GLU A 210 4.77 -12.80 2.11
C GLU A 210 3.90 -13.17 0.89
N PRO A 211 3.02 -14.20 0.95
CA PRO A 211 2.14 -14.53 -0.16
C PRO A 211 1.22 -13.38 -0.58
N TYR A 212 0.67 -12.66 0.39
CA TYR A 212 -0.28 -11.55 0.14
C TYR A 212 0.44 -10.31 -0.39
N ILE A 213 1.60 -9.98 0.17
CA ILE A 213 2.45 -8.88 -0.27
C ILE A 213 2.88 -9.10 -1.73
N GLU A 214 3.43 -10.27 -2.05
CA GLU A 214 3.87 -10.57 -3.41
C GLU A 214 2.70 -10.73 -4.37
N ARG A 215 1.61 -11.39 -3.97
CA ARG A 215 0.41 -11.51 -4.81
C ARG A 215 -0.14 -10.14 -5.18
N LYS A 216 -0.21 -9.20 -4.24
CA LYS A 216 -0.63 -7.82 -4.51
C LYS A 216 0.38 -7.06 -5.37
N LEU A 217 1.67 -7.14 -5.04
CA LEU A 217 2.72 -6.45 -5.77
C LEU A 217 2.82 -6.96 -7.23
N PHE A 218 2.76 -8.26 -7.45
CA PHE A 218 2.96 -8.86 -8.77
C PHE A 218 1.68 -9.01 -9.58
N THR A 219 0.50 -8.78 -8.98
CA THR A 219 -0.77 -8.75 -9.71
C THR A 219 -1.26 -7.32 -9.87
N VAL A 220 -1.62 -6.63 -8.77
CA VAL A 220 -2.23 -5.28 -8.78
C VAL A 220 -1.23 -4.25 -9.29
N ASN A 221 -0.05 -4.19 -8.67
CA ASN A 221 0.88 -3.13 -9.03
C ASN A 221 1.48 -3.37 -10.43
N THR A 222 1.75 -4.62 -10.80
CA THR A 222 2.22 -4.99 -12.15
C THR A 222 1.16 -4.68 -13.21
N SER A 223 -0.08 -5.15 -13.06
CA SER A 223 -1.13 -4.90 -14.06
C SER A 223 -1.38 -3.41 -14.26
N HIS A 224 -1.44 -2.66 -13.16
CA HIS A 224 -1.76 -1.24 -13.17
C HIS A 224 -0.62 -0.42 -13.80
N ALA A 225 0.63 -0.73 -13.45
CA ALA A 225 1.80 -0.07 -14.04
C ALA A 225 1.99 -0.45 -15.52
N THR A 226 1.76 -1.72 -15.91
CA THR A 226 1.77 -2.13 -17.32
C THR A 226 0.73 -1.32 -18.11
N ALA A 227 -0.51 -1.26 -17.63
CA ALA A 227 -1.56 -0.47 -18.28
C ALA A 227 -1.17 1.02 -18.39
N ALA A 228 -0.59 1.59 -17.34
CA ALA A 228 -0.16 2.99 -17.32
C ALA A 228 0.93 3.27 -18.36
N TYR A 229 2.00 2.46 -18.41
CA TYR A 229 3.10 2.70 -19.33
C TYR A 229 2.71 2.47 -20.78
N TYR A 230 1.94 1.42 -21.09
CA TYR A 230 1.41 1.24 -22.44
C TYR A 230 0.42 2.36 -22.83
N GLY A 231 -0.46 2.76 -21.91
CA GLY A 231 -1.39 3.87 -22.12
C GLY A 231 -0.69 5.19 -22.41
N TYR A 232 0.32 5.54 -21.60
CA TYR A 232 1.16 6.73 -21.81
C TYR A 232 1.80 6.74 -23.20
N ASN A 233 2.46 5.64 -23.58
CA ASN A 233 3.11 5.51 -24.89
C ASN A 233 2.11 5.54 -26.06
N ARG A 234 0.86 5.11 -25.83
CA ARG A 234 -0.24 5.15 -26.81
C ARG A 234 -1.09 6.43 -26.73
N LYS A 235 -0.75 7.38 -25.86
CA LYS A 235 -1.48 8.64 -25.62
C LYS A 235 -2.94 8.43 -25.19
N ILE A 236 -3.20 7.34 -24.44
CA ILE A 236 -4.49 7.05 -23.82
C ILE A 236 -4.45 7.55 -22.38
N PRO A 237 -5.28 8.53 -21.98
CA PRO A 237 -5.11 9.24 -20.72
C PRO A 237 -5.52 8.44 -19.48
N TYR A 238 -6.44 7.48 -19.60
CA TYR A 238 -6.97 6.76 -18.44
C TYR A 238 -6.82 5.24 -18.52
N ILE A 239 -6.58 4.61 -17.37
CA ILE A 239 -6.37 3.15 -17.26
C ILE A 239 -7.57 2.35 -17.76
N HIS A 240 -8.79 2.79 -17.46
CA HIS A 240 -10.00 2.09 -17.95
C HIS A 240 -10.12 2.12 -19.48
N GLU A 241 -9.62 3.17 -20.14
CA GLU A 241 -9.61 3.25 -21.61
C GLU A 241 -8.53 2.34 -22.21
N VAL A 242 -7.37 2.22 -21.55
CA VAL A 242 -6.34 1.24 -21.92
C VAL A 242 -6.92 -0.17 -21.88
N LEU A 243 -7.64 -0.51 -20.82
CA LEU A 243 -8.22 -1.83 -20.64
C LEU A 243 -9.49 -2.07 -21.47
N ALA A 244 -10.12 -1.02 -21.99
CA ALA A 244 -11.18 -1.13 -22.99
C ALA A 244 -10.64 -1.48 -24.39
N ASN A 245 -9.36 -1.20 -24.66
CA ASN A 245 -8.68 -1.62 -25.88
C ASN A 245 -8.27 -3.10 -25.78
N LYS A 246 -8.77 -3.95 -26.69
CA LYS A 246 -8.51 -5.40 -26.67
C LYS A 246 -7.02 -5.76 -26.72
N GLU A 247 -6.24 -5.10 -27.58
CA GLU A 247 -4.80 -5.37 -27.73
C GLU A 247 -4.06 -5.05 -26.42
N LEU A 248 -4.32 -3.88 -25.85
CA LEU A 248 -3.64 -3.43 -24.63
C LEU A 248 -4.09 -4.22 -23.40
N ALA A 249 -5.37 -4.58 -23.31
CA ALA A 249 -5.88 -5.46 -22.27
C ALA A 249 -5.19 -6.84 -22.31
N GLU A 250 -4.98 -7.40 -23.50
CA GLU A 250 -4.27 -8.67 -23.67
C GLU A 250 -2.80 -8.57 -23.24
N ILE A 251 -2.12 -7.47 -23.59
CA ILE A 251 -0.75 -7.20 -23.12
C ILE A 251 -0.68 -7.17 -21.58
N VAL A 252 -1.59 -6.46 -20.93
CA VAL A 252 -1.65 -6.38 -19.45
C VAL A 252 -1.88 -7.77 -18.86
N ARG A 253 -2.80 -8.56 -19.43
CA ARG A 253 -3.09 -9.92 -18.98
C ARG A 253 -1.90 -10.85 -19.14
N ASN A 254 -1.15 -10.74 -20.23
CA ASN A 254 0.04 -11.56 -20.46
C ASN A 254 1.13 -11.26 -19.42
N ALA A 255 1.36 -9.99 -19.08
CA ALA A 255 2.32 -9.63 -18.04
C ALA A 255 1.94 -10.22 -16.66
N VAL A 256 0.65 -10.17 -16.32
CA VAL A 256 0.14 -10.72 -15.05
C VAL A 256 0.08 -12.24 -15.06
N LYS A 257 -0.06 -12.88 -16.23
CA LYS A 257 -0.02 -14.34 -16.35
C LYS A 257 1.36 -14.90 -16.01
N GLU A 258 2.42 -14.21 -16.45
CA GLU A 258 3.80 -14.57 -16.08
C GLU A 258 4.01 -14.48 -14.57
N THR A 259 3.55 -13.40 -13.94
CA THR A 259 3.66 -13.26 -12.48
C THR A 259 2.76 -14.20 -11.70
N ALA A 260 1.55 -14.50 -12.18
CA ALA A 260 0.64 -15.46 -11.58
C ALA A 260 1.25 -16.87 -11.51
N SER A 261 1.97 -17.30 -12.56
CA SER A 261 2.74 -18.55 -12.55
C SER A 261 3.75 -18.60 -11.39
N LEU A 262 4.47 -17.49 -11.17
CA LEU A 262 5.41 -17.37 -10.06
C LEU A 262 4.71 -17.49 -8.71
N ILE A 263 3.59 -16.77 -8.52
CA ILE A 263 2.82 -16.79 -7.27
C ILE A 263 2.32 -18.19 -6.93
N VAL A 264 1.71 -18.89 -7.90
CA VAL A 264 1.22 -20.26 -7.72
C VAL A 264 2.35 -21.20 -7.29
N LYS A 265 3.50 -21.15 -7.99
CA LYS A 265 4.62 -22.06 -7.73
C LYS A 265 5.34 -21.75 -6.43
N LYS A 266 5.50 -20.47 -6.08
CA LYS A 266 6.24 -20.04 -4.89
C LYS A 266 5.44 -20.20 -3.61
N HIS A 267 4.14 -19.85 -3.64
CA HIS A 267 3.31 -19.76 -2.44
C HIS A 267 2.29 -20.88 -2.30
N GLY A 268 2.19 -21.79 -3.28
CA GLY A 268 1.24 -22.90 -3.23
C GLY A 268 -0.23 -22.48 -3.33
N ILE A 269 -0.50 -21.24 -3.74
CA ILE A 269 -1.86 -20.76 -4.04
C ILE A 269 -2.39 -21.54 -5.23
N SER A 270 -3.64 -21.99 -5.17
CA SER A 270 -4.22 -22.74 -6.29
C SER A 270 -4.32 -21.88 -7.55
N VAL A 271 -4.14 -22.51 -8.73
CA VAL A 271 -4.29 -21.81 -10.02
C VAL A 271 -5.66 -21.12 -10.12
N GLN A 272 -6.72 -21.81 -9.71
CA GLN A 272 -8.09 -21.28 -9.73
C GLN A 272 -8.24 -20.02 -8.86
N GLU A 273 -7.67 -20.03 -7.66
CA GLU A 273 -7.70 -18.87 -6.75
C GLU A 273 -6.93 -17.70 -7.34
N GLN A 274 -5.72 -17.95 -7.86
CA GLN A 274 -4.90 -16.90 -8.46
C GLN A 274 -5.54 -16.33 -9.72
N ASP A 275 -6.12 -17.16 -10.60
CA ASP A 275 -6.83 -16.69 -11.80
C ASP A 275 -8.06 -15.85 -11.42
N THR A 276 -8.83 -16.28 -10.41
CA THR A 276 -9.96 -15.50 -9.87
C THR A 276 -9.49 -14.16 -9.33
N TYR A 277 -8.36 -14.14 -8.62
CA TYR A 277 -7.75 -12.91 -8.13
C TYR A 277 -7.34 -11.99 -9.30
N VAL A 278 -6.64 -12.51 -10.32
CA VAL A 278 -6.26 -11.76 -11.53
C VAL A 278 -7.47 -11.13 -12.20
N GLU A 279 -8.54 -11.88 -12.43
CA GLU A 279 -9.76 -11.33 -13.05
C GLU A 279 -10.43 -10.27 -12.18
N THR A 280 -10.42 -10.47 -10.86
CA THR A 280 -10.89 -9.45 -9.91
C THR A 280 -10.07 -8.17 -10.04
N ILE A 281 -8.75 -8.28 -10.09
CA ILE A 281 -7.85 -7.12 -10.24
C ILE A 281 -8.08 -6.39 -11.55
N ILE A 282 -8.09 -7.10 -12.68
CA ILE A 282 -8.31 -6.47 -13.98
C ILE A 282 -9.68 -5.78 -14.00
N ALA A 283 -10.72 -6.42 -13.48
CA ALA A 283 -12.04 -5.81 -13.35
C ALA A 283 -12.04 -4.53 -12.48
N ARG A 284 -11.25 -4.50 -11.39
CA ARG A 284 -11.12 -3.32 -10.51
C ARG A 284 -10.50 -2.15 -11.25
N ILE A 285 -9.34 -2.35 -11.88
CA ILE A 285 -8.62 -1.26 -12.58
C ILE A 285 -9.30 -0.85 -13.90
N SER A 286 -10.18 -1.68 -14.46
CA SER A 286 -11.04 -1.32 -15.60
C SER A 286 -12.25 -0.43 -15.24
N ASN A 287 -12.47 -0.11 -13.97
CA ASN A 287 -13.65 0.67 -13.56
C ASN A 287 -13.56 2.13 -14.08
N PRO A 288 -14.47 2.56 -14.99
CA PRO A 288 -14.41 3.90 -15.58
C PRO A 288 -14.68 5.02 -14.57
N THR A 289 -15.33 4.73 -13.44
CA THR A 289 -15.60 5.73 -12.40
C THR A 289 -14.33 6.16 -11.67
N LEU A 290 -13.28 5.32 -11.66
CA LEU A 290 -12.00 5.67 -11.03
C LEU A 290 -11.26 6.78 -11.77
N LYS A 291 -11.47 6.91 -13.09
CA LYS A 291 -10.79 7.88 -13.99
C LYS A 291 -9.29 8.01 -13.70
N ASP A 292 -8.63 6.87 -13.47
CA ASP A 292 -7.25 6.87 -13.02
C ASP A 292 -6.30 7.23 -14.17
N ASN A 293 -5.55 8.32 -14.02
CA ASN A 293 -4.72 8.88 -15.07
C ASN A 293 -3.40 8.11 -15.23
N VAL A 294 -3.02 7.80 -16.47
CA VAL A 294 -1.83 6.99 -16.77
C VAL A 294 -0.53 7.64 -16.31
N GLU A 295 -0.40 8.97 -16.36
CA GLU A 295 0.80 9.64 -15.86
C GLU A 295 0.87 9.52 -14.35
N ARG A 296 -0.24 9.78 -13.64
CA ARG A 296 -0.33 9.61 -12.18
C ARG A 296 0.06 8.19 -11.75
N VAL A 297 -0.50 7.18 -12.43
CA VAL A 297 -0.21 5.78 -12.15
C VAL A 297 1.20 5.41 -12.58
N GLY A 298 1.76 6.05 -13.61
CA GLY A 298 3.10 5.83 -14.16
C GLY A 298 4.25 6.43 -13.34
N ARG A 299 3.99 7.45 -12.51
CA ARG A 299 4.99 8.18 -11.69
C ARG A 299 5.97 7.32 -10.91
N ALA A 300 7.16 7.87 -10.62
CA ALA A 300 8.23 7.16 -9.92
C ALA A 300 8.72 5.89 -10.65
N PRO A 301 9.15 6.01 -11.93
CA PRO A 301 9.57 4.86 -12.72
C PRO A 301 10.87 4.21 -12.20
N LEU A 302 11.81 4.96 -11.61
CA LEU A 302 13.06 4.39 -11.08
C LEU A 302 12.76 3.39 -9.97
N ARG A 303 11.91 3.78 -9.01
CA ARG A 303 11.48 2.86 -7.95
C ARG A 303 10.83 1.61 -8.53
N LYS A 304 9.92 1.76 -9.50
CA LYS A 304 9.15 0.65 -10.08
C LYS A 304 9.98 -0.31 -10.94
N LEU A 305 11.07 0.18 -11.53
CA LEU A 305 12.04 -0.60 -12.29
C LEU A 305 13.09 -1.28 -11.38
N SER A 306 13.12 -1.00 -10.08
CA SER A 306 14.13 -1.58 -9.19
C SER A 306 13.96 -3.08 -8.90
N ARG A 307 15.04 -3.73 -8.43
CA ARG A 307 15.18 -5.19 -8.23
C ARG A 307 14.07 -5.85 -7.42
N LYS A 308 13.48 -5.12 -6.47
CA LYS A 308 12.51 -5.64 -5.50
C LYS A 308 11.07 -5.19 -5.79
N GLU A 309 10.84 -4.66 -6.98
CA GLU A 309 9.57 -4.07 -7.37
C GLU A 309 8.86 -4.85 -8.49
N ARG A 310 7.69 -4.35 -8.86
CA ARG A 310 6.64 -5.02 -9.66
C ARG A 310 7.02 -5.54 -11.05
N PHE A 311 8.19 -5.21 -11.59
CA PHE A 311 8.66 -5.72 -12.89
C PHE A 311 9.90 -6.59 -12.76
N ILE A 312 11.02 -6.01 -12.31
CA ILE A 312 12.29 -6.73 -12.24
C ILE A 312 12.27 -7.80 -11.14
N GLY A 313 11.58 -7.56 -10.02
CA GLY A 313 11.40 -8.54 -8.96
C GLY A 313 10.86 -9.88 -9.46
N PRO A 314 9.65 -9.93 -10.05
CA PRO A 314 9.10 -11.18 -10.55
C PRO A 314 9.83 -11.70 -11.80
N ALA A 315 10.24 -10.83 -12.73
CA ALA A 315 10.95 -11.26 -13.93
C ALA A 315 12.27 -11.97 -13.58
N ALA A 316 12.99 -11.48 -12.58
CA ALA A 316 14.25 -12.09 -12.19
C ALA A 316 14.04 -13.46 -11.54
N GLN A 317 13.02 -13.58 -10.67
CA GLN A 317 12.65 -14.86 -10.08
C GLN A 317 12.22 -15.88 -11.16
N LEU A 318 11.46 -15.45 -12.17
CA LEU A 318 11.08 -16.30 -13.29
C LEU A 318 12.30 -16.72 -14.12
N ALA A 319 13.22 -15.79 -14.42
CA ALA A 319 14.45 -16.09 -15.15
C ALA A 319 15.37 -17.06 -14.40
N GLU A 320 15.49 -16.94 -13.08
CA GLU A 320 16.19 -17.90 -12.21
C GLU A 320 15.61 -19.32 -12.29
N ARG A 321 14.32 -19.43 -12.66
CA ARG A 321 13.59 -20.70 -12.86
C ARG A 321 13.54 -21.15 -14.32
N GLY A 322 14.20 -20.43 -15.24
CA GLY A 322 14.16 -20.71 -16.68
C GLY A 322 12.79 -20.47 -17.32
N GLU A 323 11.95 -19.64 -16.71
CA GLU A 323 10.61 -19.31 -17.22
C GLU A 323 10.61 -18.07 -18.11
N LYS A 324 9.55 -17.95 -18.92
CA LYS A 324 9.37 -16.80 -19.82
C LYS A 324 9.01 -15.53 -19.06
N VAL A 325 9.51 -14.41 -19.58
CA VAL A 325 9.33 -13.06 -19.02
C VAL A 325 9.05 -12.03 -20.13
N ASP A 326 8.64 -12.49 -21.32
CA ASP A 326 8.51 -11.68 -22.53
C ASP A 326 7.55 -10.50 -22.32
N ALA A 327 6.42 -10.72 -21.65
CA ALA A 327 5.42 -9.69 -21.40
C ALA A 327 5.87 -8.69 -20.32
N LEU A 328 6.54 -9.16 -19.27
CA LEU A 328 7.20 -8.29 -18.28
C LEU A 328 8.28 -7.41 -18.92
N LEU A 329 9.10 -7.98 -19.81
CA LEU A 329 10.12 -7.23 -20.54
C LEU A 329 9.51 -6.18 -21.48
N GLY A 330 8.36 -6.47 -22.12
CA GLY A 330 7.60 -5.48 -22.87
C GLY A 330 7.13 -4.31 -21.99
N ALA A 331 6.64 -4.60 -20.79
CA ALA A 331 6.26 -3.56 -19.82
C ALA A 331 7.46 -2.74 -19.34
N VAL A 332 8.62 -3.37 -19.12
CA VAL A 332 9.89 -2.70 -18.80
C VAL A 332 10.29 -1.75 -19.93
N GLU A 333 10.20 -2.16 -21.19
CA GLU A 333 10.48 -1.25 -22.32
C GLU A 333 9.60 0.00 -22.26
N MET A 334 8.29 -0.17 -22.05
CA MET A 334 7.36 0.97 -22.00
C MET A 334 7.62 1.86 -20.78
N ALA A 335 8.03 1.28 -19.65
CA ALA A 335 8.43 2.02 -18.45
C ALA A 335 9.70 2.85 -18.69
N LEU A 336 10.70 2.31 -19.39
CA LEU A 336 11.93 3.03 -19.76
C LEU A 336 11.65 4.22 -20.71
N ARG A 337 10.55 4.18 -21.48
CA ARG A 337 10.10 5.29 -22.33
C ARG A 337 9.31 6.37 -21.57
N PHE A 338 8.97 6.14 -20.30
CA PHE A 338 8.26 7.10 -19.45
C PHE A 338 9.24 8.16 -18.91
N GLN A 339 9.65 9.08 -19.78
CA GLN A 339 10.71 10.06 -19.52
C GLN A 339 10.16 11.49 -19.54
N ASN A 340 10.74 12.36 -18.72
CA ASN A 340 10.44 13.81 -18.66
C ASN A 340 8.94 14.13 -18.52
N VAL A 341 8.23 13.33 -17.72
CA VAL A 341 6.82 13.57 -17.41
C VAL A 341 6.72 14.70 -16.40
N LYS A 342 5.80 15.63 -16.66
CA LYS A 342 5.63 16.83 -15.84
C LYS A 342 5.38 16.46 -14.37
N ASP A 343 6.09 17.16 -13.49
CA ASP A 343 6.01 17.01 -12.03
C ASP A 343 6.40 15.60 -11.52
N ASP A 344 7.25 14.86 -12.27
CA ASP A 344 7.82 13.58 -11.86
C ASP A 344 9.36 13.54 -11.99
N ALA A 345 10.05 13.92 -10.92
CA ALA A 345 11.50 13.99 -10.86
C ALA A 345 12.21 12.66 -11.17
N GLU A 346 11.61 11.51 -10.84
CA GLU A 346 12.19 10.21 -11.18
C GLU A 346 12.16 9.93 -12.69
N SER A 347 11.17 10.47 -13.43
CA SER A 347 11.11 10.33 -14.89
C SER A 347 12.16 11.20 -15.60
N GLU A 348 12.52 12.35 -15.01
CA GLU A 348 13.60 13.21 -15.50
C GLU A 348 14.97 12.54 -15.24
N GLU A 349 15.17 11.99 -14.04
CA GLU A 349 16.40 11.27 -13.71
C GLU A 349 16.54 9.98 -14.54
N LEU A 350 15.45 9.26 -14.82
CA LEU A 350 15.45 8.15 -15.77
C LEU A 350 15.96 8.59 -17.15
N ALA A 351 15.47 9.71 -17.67
CA ALA A 351 15.89 10.25 -18.97
C ALA A 351 17.39 10.57 -18.97
N LYS A 352 17.89 11.15 -17.87
CA LYS A 352 19.31 11.45 -17.68
C LYS A 352 20.17 10.18 -17.66
N ILE A 353 19.81 9.17 -16.86
CA ILE A 353 20.52 7.89 -16.79
C ILE A 353 20.60 7.25 -18.18
N LEU A 354 19.48 7.20 -18.91
CA LEU A 354 19.43 6.63 -20.25
C LEU A 354 20.25 7.43 -21.26
N LYS A 355 20.37 8.76 -21.11
CA LYS A 355 21.16 9.60 -22.02
C LYS A 355 22.67 9.51 -21.75
N GLU A 356 23.07 9.47 -20.48
CA GLU A 356 24.47 9.68 -20.06
C GLU A 356 25.27 8.37 -19.92
N LYS A 357 24.60 7.23 -19.67
CA LYS A 357 25.27 5.97 -19.36
C LYS A 357 25.25 4.97 -20.52
N SER A 358 26.18 4.02 -20.49
CA SER A 358 26.12 2.84 -21.36
C SER A 358 24.85 2.02 -21.06
N ALA A 359 24.40 1.19 -22.00
CA ALA A 359 23.22 0.35 -21.81
C ALA A 359 23.41 -0.62 -20.62
N GLU A 360 24.61 -1.13 -20.44
CA GLU A 360 25.01 -2.02 -19.35
C GLU A 360 24.98 -1.31 -17.99
N ASP A 361 25.56 -0.11 -17.90
CA ASP A 361 25.60 0.64 -16.63
C ASP A 361 24.20 1.16 -16.25
N ALA A 362 23.43 1.65 -17.22
CA ALA A 362 22.03 2.02 -17.03
C ALA A 362 21.19 0.81 -16.57
N THR A 363 21.36 -0.37 -17.19
CA THR A 363 20.67 -1.60 -16.76
C THR A 363 20.98 -1.90 -15.29
N THR A 364 22.25 -1.85 -14.91
CA THR A 364 22.70 -2.16 -13.54
C THR A 364 22.08 -1.21 -12.53
N GLU A 365 22.13 0.09 -12.80
CA GLU A 365 21.61 1.13 -11.90
C GLU A 365 20.08 1.11 -11.78
N LEU A 366 19.37 1.01 -12.91
CA LEU A 366 17.91 1.08 -12.94
C LEU A 366 17.28 -0.18 -12.32
N THR A 367 17.87 -1.35 -12.58
CA THR A 367 17.28 -2.63 -12.21
C THR A 367 17.88 -3.25 -10.95
N GLY A 368 19.09 -2.84 -10.55
CA GLY A 368 19.84 -3.46 -9.46
C GLY A 368 20.22 -4.92 -9.71
N LEU A 369 20.22 -5.37 -10.98
CA LEU A 369 20.66 -6.72 -11.35
C LEU A 369 22.19 -6.80 -11.43
N ASP A 370 22.73 -7.89 -10.88
CA ASP A 370 24.11 -8.28 -11.17
C ASP A 370 24.29 -8.65 -12.64
N LYS A 371 25.46 -8.32 -13.21
CA LYS A 371 25.77 -8.61 -14.63
C LYS A 371 25.74 -10.11 -14.97
N SER A 372 25.93 -10.96 -13.96
CA SER A 372 25.87 -12.43 -14.11
C SER A 372 24.44 -13.00 -14.00
N HIS A 373 23.44 -12.17 -13.68
CA HIS A 373 22.08 -12.63 -13.49
C HIS A 373 21.43 -13.05 -14.83
N PRO A 374 20.68 -14.15 -14.92
CA PRO A 374 20.12 -14.66 -16.19
C PRO A 374 19.14 -13.71 -16.90
N LEU A 375 18.55 -12.76 -16.17
CA LEU A 375 17.71 -11.70 -16.72
C LEU A 375 18.51 -10.53 -17.33
N TYR A 376 19.76 -10.32 -16.91
CA TYR A 376 20.54 -9.14 -17.25
C TYR A 376 20.72 -8.99 -18.77
N ASP A 377 21.15 -10.07 -19.43
CA ASP A 377 21.37 -10.12 -20.88
C ASP A 377 20.07 -9.96 -21.71
N GLN A 378 18.91 -10.14 -21.07
CA GLN A 378 17.61 -9.91 -21.71
C GLN A 378 17.17 -8.44 -21.62
N ILE A 379 17.62 -7.70 -20.61
CA ILE A 379 17.25 -6.29 -20.39
C ILE A 379 18.19 -5.32 -21.12
N VAL A 380 19.50 -5.60 -21.18
CA VAL A 380 20.47 -4.72 -21.86
C VAL A 380 20.03 -4.37 -23.30
N PRO A 381 19.56 -5.31 -24.13
CA PRO A 381 19.06 -5.00 -25.47
C PRO A 381 17.84 -4.05 -25.47
N ILE A 382 16.98 -4.15 -24.46
CA ILE A 382 15.79 -3.28 -24.30
C ILE A 382 16.21 -1.87 -23.94
N VAL A 383 17.14 -1.72 -22.98
CA VAL A 383 17.71 -0.43 -22.62
C VAL A 383 18.37 0.22 -23.84
N LYS A 384 19.20 -0.53 -24.55
CA LYS A 384 19.86 -0.05 -25.78
C LYS A 384 18.86 0.39 -26.86
N LYS A 385 17.76 -0.35 -27.03
CA LYS A 385 16.68 0.00 -27.96
C LYS A 385 16.02 1.33 -27.58
N VAL A 386 15.80 1.60 -26.30
CA VAL A 386 15.20 2.86 -25.83
C VAL A 386 16.19 4.03 -25.96
N GLN A 387 17.48 3.81 -25.72
CA GLN A 387 18.52 4.84 -25.87
C GLN A 387 18.70 5.30 -27.33
N THR A 388 18.33 4.46 -28.30
CA THR A 388 18.54 4.70 -29.73
C THR A 388 17.27 5.11 -30.49
N SER A 389 16.13 5.18 -29.81
CA SER A 389 14.81 5.45 -30.41
C SER A 389 14.36 6.90 -30.36
#